data_AF-E7FVV5-F1
#
_entry.id   AF-E7FVV5-F1
#
_cell.length_a   1.000
_cell.length_b   1.000
_cell.length_c   1.000
_cell.angle_alpha   90.00
_cell.angle_beta   90.00
_cell.angle_gamma   90.00
#
_symmetry.space_group_name_H-M   'P 1'
#
loop_
_entity.id
_entity.type
_entity.pdbx_description
1 polymer ?
#
loop_
_entity_poly.entity_id
_entity_poly.type
_entity_poly.pdbx_seq_one_letter_code
_entity_poly.pdbx_strand_id
1 'polypeptide(L)'
;MTLSQLIIGWFYYGIVFMGLSVLATFLLNKVTTKRWLPPLIINAVAILLLLGLAAKGLVPPNQQAYALYFIYMPVVAASVLYNGSLVAIQRIRIFMK
;
A
#
# COMPACT_ATOMS: atom_id res chain seq x y z
N MET A 1 -16.81 11.63 -5.29
CA MET A 1 -16.38 11.03 -4.01
C MET A 1 -15.42 12.00 -3.34
N THR A 2 -15.64 12.36 -2.09
CA THR A 2 -14.71 13.22 -1.32
C THR A 2 -13.50 12.41 -0.84
N LEU A 3 -12.42 13.09 -0.44
CA LEU A 3 -11.24 12.44 0.16
C LEU A 3 -11.62 11.61 1.40
N SER A 4 -12.52 12.13 2.24
CA SER A 4 -13.00 11.43 3.44
C SER A 4 -13.75 10.14 3.08
N GLN A 5 -14.63 10.18 2.07
CA GLN A 5 -15.35 9.00 1.59
C GLN A 5 -14.39 7.95 1.00
N LEU A 6 -13.35 8.38 0.27
CA LEU A 6 -12.32 7.49 -0.26
C LEU A 6 -11.59 6.77 0.87
N ILE A 7 -11.09 7.51 1.87
CA ILE A 7 -10.35 6.96 3.01
C ILE A 7 -11.22 5.98 3.80
N ILE A 8 -12.47 6.36 4.11
CA ILE A 8 -13.41 5.45 4.80
C ILE A 8 -13.64 4.18 3.98
N GLY A 9 -13.83 4.32 2.67
CA GLY A 9 -13.97 3.19 1.76
C GLY A 9 -12.73 2.28 1.74
N TRP A 10 -11.51 2.83 1.89
CA TRP A 10 -10.30 2.03 2.01
C TRP A 10 -10.31 1.15 3.26
N PHE A 11 -10.73 1.69 4.41
CA PHE A 11 -10.84 0.90 5.63
C PHE A 11 -12.00 -0.10 5.58
N TYR A 12 -13.06 0.18 4.82
CA TYR A 12 -14.18 -0.75 4.70
C TYR A 12 -13.88 -1.92 3.75
N TYR A 13 -13.31 -1.63 2.56
CA TYR A 13 -13.09 -2.63 1.50
C TYR A 13 -11.66 -3.17 1.44
N GLY A 14 -10.68 -2.39 1.90
CA GLY A 14 -9.25 -2.64 1.70
C GLY A 14 -8.49 -3.06 2.95
N ILE A 15 -9.12 -3.15 4.13
CA ILE A 15 -8.41 -3.33 5.41
C ILE A 15 -7.52 -4.56 5.47
N VAL A 16 -7.99 -5.70 4.96
CA VAL A 16 -7.19 -6.94 4.91
C VAL A 16 -5.98 -6.75 4.01
N PHE A 17 -6.16 -6.17 2.83
CA PHE A 17 -5.08 -5.91 1.88
C PHE A 17 -4.07 -4.89 2.43
N MET A 18 -4.52 -3.86 3.15
CA MET A 18 -3.65 -2.91 3.85
C MET A 18 -2.84 -3.61 4.94
N GLY A 19 -3.45 -4.48 5.74
CA GLY A 19 -2.77 -5.24 6.79
C GLY A 19 -1.69 -6.17 6.22
N LEU A 20 -2.01 -6.91 5.14
CA LEU A 20 -1.04 -7.75 4.43
C LEU A 20 0.09 -6.92 3.81
N SER A 21 -0.22 -5.74 3.28
CA SER A 21 0.79 -4.81 2.76
C SER A 21 1.74 -4.36 3.86
N VAL A 22 1.22 -3.94 5.02
CA VAL A 22 2.04 -3.56 6.18
C VAL A 22 2.94 -4.72 6.63
N LEU A 23 2.42 -5.94 6.68
CA LEU A 23 3.20 -7.14 7.02
C LEU A 23 4.31 -7.39 6.00
N ALA A 24 3.99 -7.36 4.70
CA ALA A 24 4.98 -7.53 3.63
C ALA A 24 6.07 -6.45 3.71
N THR A 25 5.69 -5.20 3.93
CA THR A 25 6.60 -4.07 4.13
C THR A 25 7.49 -4.25 5.35
N PHE A 26 6.94 -4.74 6.45
CA PHE A 26 7.71 -5.08 7.65
C PHE A 26 8.74 -6.17 7.36
N LEU A 27 8.36 -7.24 6.65
CA LEU A 27 9.27 -8.32 6.27
C LEU A 27 10.38 -7.82 5.33
N LEU A 28 10.04 -7.02 4.31
CA LEU A 28 11.02 -6.41 3.41
C LEU A 28 12.02 -5.54 4.16
N ASN A 29 11.55 -4.76 5.13
CA ASN A 29 12.41 -3.95 6.01
C ASN A 29 13.38 -4.76 6.88
N LYS A 30 13.18 -6.07 7.07
CA LYS A 30 14.18 -6.94 7.71
C LYS A 30 15.34 -7.28 6.78
N VAL A 31 15.11 -7.25 5.48
CA VAL A 31 16.08 -7.64 4.45
C VAL A 31 16.82 -6.42 3.88
N THR A 32 16.20 -5.24 3.89
CA THR A 32 16.81 -4.01 3.39
C THR A 32 16.87 -2.91 4.44
N THR A 33 17.98 -2.19 4.49
CA THR A 33 18.14 -0.98 5.31
C THR A 33 17.51 0.26 4.64
N LYS A 34 17.20 0.19 3.34
CA LYS A 34 16.65 1.30 2.56
C LYS A 34 15.12 1.37 2.70
N ARG A 35 14.61 2.22 3.60
CA ARG A 35 13.17 2.37 3.90
C ARG A 35 12.28 2.79 2.72
N TRP A 36 12.85 3.39 1.68
CA TRP A 36 12.13 3.76 0.46
C TRP A 36 11.95 2.58 -0.51
N LEU A 37 12.70 1.48 -0.34
CA LEU A 37 12.67 0.35 -1.25
C LEU A 37 11.40 -0.51 -1.10
N PRO A 38 10.94 -0.87 0.11
CA PRO A 38 9.73 -1.68 0.26
C PRO A 38 8.48 -1.05 -0.38
N PRO A 39 8.19 0.26 -0.23
CA PRO A 39 7.04 0.86 -0.93
C PRO A 39 7.13 0.76 -2.45
N LEU A 40 8.32 0.89 -3.04
CA LEU A 40 8.51 0.72 -4.49
C LEU A 40 8.26 -0.72 -4.94
N ILE A 41 8.74 -1.71 -4.17
CA ILE A 41 8.51 -3.13 -4.46
C ILE A 41 7.02 -3.45 -4.39
N ILE A 42 6.34 -3.02 -3.33
CA ILE A 42 4.89 -3.22 -3.15
C ILE A 42 4.12 -2.57 -4.31
N ASN A 43 4.48 -1.34 -4.69
CA ASN A 43 3.88 -0.65 -5.83
C ASN A 43 4.05 -1.42 -7.14
N ALA A 44 5.27 -1.88 -7.43
CA ALA A 44 5.57 -2.65 -8.63
C ALA A 44 4.80 -3.99 -8.67
N VAL A 45 4.79 -4.75 -7.58
CA VAL A 45 4.06 -6.02 -7.50
C VAL A 45 2.56 -5.78 -7.64
N ALA A 46 2.01 -4.77 -6.96
CA ALA A 46 0.58 -4.49 -7.00
C ALA A 46 0.11 -4.06 -8.40
N ILE A 47 0.88 -3.24 -9.12
CA ILE A 47 0.51 -2.84 -10.48
C ILE A 47 0.65 -3.98 -11.49
N LEU A 48 1.70 -4.80 -11.36
CA LEU A 48 1.87 -5.99 -12.20
C LEU A 48 0.73 -6.99 -11.98
N LEU A 49 0.31 -7.19 -10.74
CA LEU A 49 -0.83 -8.05 -10.41
C LEU A 49 -2.13 -7.49 -10.99
N LEU A 50 -2.41 -6.19 -10.81
CA LEU A 50 -3.60 -5.55 -11.34
C LEU A 50 -3.68 -5.66 -12.86
N LEU A 51 -2.59 -5.30 -13.56
CA LEU A 51 -2.52 -5.38 -15.02
C LEU A 51 -2.56 -6.83 -15.52
N GLY A 52 -1.89 -7.75 -14.85
CA GLY A 52 -1.91 -9.17 -15.20
C GLY A 52 -3.29 -9.80 -15.04
N LEU A 53 -4.02 -9.46 -13.98
CA LEU A 53 -5.38 -9.94 -13.76
C LEU A 53 -6.36 -9.30 -14.76
N ALA A 54 -6.21 -8.01 -15.06
CA ALA A 54 -7.01 -7.33 -16.06
C ALA A 54 -6.77 -7.90 -17.47
N ALA A 55 -5.51 -8.14 -17.86
CA ALA A 55 -5.16 -8.72 -19.16
C ALA A 55 -5.69 -10.15 -19.33
N LYS A 56 -5.82 -10.90 -18.23
CA LYS A 56 -6.44 -12.24 -18.23
C LYS A 56 -7.97 -12.21 -18.19
N GLY A 57 -8.60 -11.04 -18.17
CA GLY A 57 -10.05 -10.88 -18.06
C GLY A 57 -10.62 -11.26 -16.68
N LEU A 58 -9.76 -11.44 -15.66
CA LEU A 58 -10.18 -11.78 -14.29
C LEU A 58 -10.68 -10.55 -13.52
N VAL A 59 -10.42 -9.36 -14.03
CA VAL A 59 -11.01 -8.11 -13.56
C VAL A 59 -11.91 -7.56 -14.67
N PRO A 60 -13.24 -7.73 -14.56
CA PRO A 60 -14.19 -7.19 -15.52
C PRO A 60 -13.99 -5.68 -15.73
N PRO A 61 -14.19 -5.13 -16.95
CA PRO A 61 -13.95 -3.71 -17.24
C PRO A 61 -14.67 -2.75 -16.29
N ASN A 62 -15.90 -3.09 -15.88
CA ASN A 62 -16.70 -2.31 -14.93
C ASN A 62 -16.18 -2.35 -13.48
N GLN A 63 -15.26 -3.24 -13.15
CA GLN A 63 -14.66 -3.40 -11.81
C GLN A 63 -13.19 -2.93 -11.74
N GLN A 64 -12.58 -2.55 -12.87
CA GLN A 64 -11.17 -2.14 -12.90
C GLN A 64 -10.93 -0.88 -12.06
N ALA A 65 -11.82 0.10 -12.14
CA ALA A 65 -11.74 1.30 -11.31
C ALA A 65 -11.83 0.94 -9.82
N TYR A 66 -12.72 0.02 -9.46
CA TYR A 66 -12.84 -0.45 -8.08
C TYR A 66 -11.55 -1.12 -7.60
N ALA A 67 -11.00 -2.06 -8.39
CA ALA A 67 -9.75 -2.74 -8.05
C ALA A 67 -8.57 -1.76 -7.90
N LEU A 68 -8.52 -0.72 -8.74
CA LEU A 68 -7.51 0.33 -8.63
C LEU A 68 -7.66 1.14 -7.34
N TYR A 69 -8.86 1.68 -7.08
CA TYR A 69 -9.09 2.65 -6.00
C TYR A 69 -9.26 2.03 -4.62
N PHE A 70 -9.75 0.79 -4.52
CA PHE A 70 -10.10 0.16 -3.24
C PHE A 70 -9.27 -1.08 -2.89
N ILE A 71 -8.36 -1.51 -3.78
CA ILE A 71 -7.42 -2.59 -3.49
C ILE A 71 -5.99 -2.10 -3.71
N TYR A 72 -5.64 -1.69 -4.93
CA TYR A 72 -4.27 -1.27 -5.27
C TYR A 72 -3.82 -0.02 -4.49
N MET A 73 -4.58 1.08 -4.54
CA MET A 73 -4.18 2.32 -3.87
C MET A 73 -4.02 2.16 -2.35
N PRO A 74 -4.97 1.53 -1.62
CA PRO A 74 -4.81 1.27 -0.19
C PRO A 74 -3.56 0.46 0.15
N VAL A 75 -3.26 -0.58 -0.64
CA VAL A 75 -2.07 -1.43 -0.45
C VAL A 75 -0.80 -0.60 -0.53
N VAL A 76 -0.64 0.20 -1.58
CA VAL A 76 0.55 1.04 -1.76
C VAL A 76 0.62 2.11 -0.67
N ALA A 77 -0.50 2.78 -0.39
CA ALA A 77 -0.58 3.82 0.63
C ALA A 77 -0.22 3.28 2.02
N ALA A 78 -0.69 2.09 2.40
CA ALA A 78 -0.37 1.47 3.69
C ALA A 78 1.13 1.22 3.85
N SER A 79 1.81 0.74 2.79
CA SER A 79 3.26 0.53 2.80
C SER A 79 4.04 1.84 2.93
N VAL A 80 3.61 2.88 2.21
CA VAL A 80 4.21 4.23 2.28
C VAL A 80 4.03 4.82 3.67
N LEU A 81 2.81 4.79 4.23
CA LEU A 81 2.51 5.32 5.56
C LEU A 81 3.29 4.57 6.65
N TYR A 82 3.39 3.24 6.54
CA TYR A 82 4.17 2.45 7.48
C TYR A 82 5.64 2.88 7.49
N ASN A 83 6.32 2.96 6.34
CA ASN A 83 7.71 3.42 6.31
C ASN A 83 7.87 4.90 6.68
N GLY A 84 6.94 5.75 6.24
CA GLY A 84 6.93 7.17 6.58
C GLY A 84 6.84 7.39 8.09
N SER A 85 5.97 6.66 8.77
CA SER A 85 5.84 6.71 10.23
C SER A 85 7.12 6.24 10.94
N LEU A 86 7.78 5.18 10.46
CA LEU A 86 9.07 4.74 11.03
C LEU A 86 10.15 5.81 10.87
N VAL A 87 10.24 6.47 9.72
CA VAL A 87 11.19 7.56 9.48
C VAL A 87 10.89 8.75 10.41
N ALA A 88 9.61 9.11 10.57
CA ALA A 88 9.20 10.19 11.47
C ALA A 88 9.58 9.88 12.92
N ILE A 89 9.28 8.67 13.41
CA ILE A 89 9.61 8.21 14.77
C ILE A 89 11.13 8.24 15.00
N GLN A 90 11.92 7.78 14.02
CA GLN A 90 13.38 7.81 14.11
C GLN A 90 13.91 9.24 14.24
N ARG A 91 13.38 10.19 13.46
CA ARG A 91 13.77 11.60 13.53
C ARG A 91 13.42 12.22 14.88
N ILE A 92 12.19 12.01 15.38
CA ILE A 92 11.75 12.53 16.69
C ILE A 92 12.67 12.02 17.80
N ARG A 93 13.03 10.73 17.78
CA ARG A 93 13.91 10.13 18.79
C ARG A 93 15.32 10.73 18.79
N ILE A 94 15.81 11.20 17.65
CA ILE A 94 17.11 11.88 17.57
C ILE A 94 17.04 13.26 18.23
N PHE A 95 15.94 14.01 18.05
CA PHE A 95 15.78 15.33 18.66
C PHE A 95 15.52 15.32 20.17
N MET A 96 14.99 14.22 20.71
CA MET A 96 14.74 14.06 22.15
C MET A 96 15.95 13.55 22.95
N LYS A 97 17.05 13.23 22.28
CA LYS A 97 18.32 12.84 22.90
C LYS A 97 19.27 14.03 22.92
#